data_AF-A0A7S0EGA3-F1
#
_entry.id   AF-A0A7S0EGA3-F1
#
_cell.length_a   1.000
_cell.length_b   1.000
_cell.length_c   1.000
_cell.angle_alpha   90.00
_cell.angle_beta   90.00
_cell.angle_gamma   90.00
#
_symmetry.space_group_name_H-M   'P 1'
#
loop_
_entity.id
_entity.type
_entity.pdbx_description
1 polymer ?
#
loop_
_entity_poly.entity_id
_entity_poly.type
_entity_poly.pdbx_seq_one_letter_code
_entity_poly.pdbx_strand_id
1 'polypeptide(L)'
;AGSRSKTVEAAVKGGKAPSWLDKNVAKASLMDDQTAQTNPYELTNALMDFAVSKGARIVKGKVDGMEMDGDKVKAVRVGEEAIETDCCVIAMGPWSCMAEDWFPGLSLPMQGVRSTSIVYKSEENVDAFALFCAEDSNGCHLEVYPRASNEIYLCGIGGSKYLDNDDLKRVSPEEITADPSRVAAAERSFGSMSSLGSKKADIAQACMRPCPPDAKPYLGRIPGTQNAFIAAGHNCWGILWAPVTGLAMSELILDGKSKCADLSPFNPGRFSKKSSASSGRRGRQQVDEPVGEQW
;
A
#
# COMPACT_ATOMS: atom_id res chain seq x y z
N ALA A 1 -15.80 16.80 45.04
CA ALA A 1 -15.85 18.10 44.33
C ALA A 1 -14.48 18.37 43.74
N GLY A 2 -14.38 18.50 42.42
CA GLY A 2 -13.12 18.66 41.70
C GLY A 2 -13.32 18.57 40.19
N SER A 3 -14.19 19.43 39.66
CA SER A 3 -14.37 19.64 38.22
C SER A 3 -13.10 20.20 37.60
N ARG A 4 -12.75 19.73 36.40
CA ARG A 4 -12.33 20.56 35.25
C ARG A 4 -12.22 19.66 34.03
N SER A 5 -13.32 19.54 33.27
CA SER A 5 -13.22 19.36 31.83
C SER A 5 -12.55 20.62 31.28
N LYS A 6 -11.24 20.56 31.07
CA LYS A 6 -10.60 21.50 30.15
C LYS A 6 -10.82 20.92 28.77
N THR A 7 -11.88 21.36 28.11
CA THR A 7 -11.90 21.42 26.65
C THR A 7 -10.67 22.24 26.29
N VAL A 8 -9.62 21.57 25.84
CA VAL A 8 -8.46 22.26 25.31
C VAL A 8 -8.96 22.81 23.98
N GLU A 9 -9.17 24.12 23.87
CA GLU A 9 -9.15 24.77 22.57
C GLU A 9 -7.75 24.47 22.02
N ALA A 10 -7.63 23.40 21.24
CA ALA A 10 -6.40 23.04 20.57
C ALA A 10 -6.15 24.13 19.54
N ALA A 11 -5.40 25.16 19.93
CA ALA A 11 -4.89 26.15 19.02
C ALA A 11 -3.94 25.43 18.06
N VAL A 12 -4.41 25.14 16.85
CA VAL A 12 -3.55 24.68 15.78
C VAL A 12 -2.72 25.88 15.37
N LYS A 13 -1.39 25.76 15.46
CA LYS A 13 -0.52 26.82 14.96
C LYS A 13 -0.76 26.90 13.44
N GLY A 14 -1.48 27.95 12.99
CA GLY A 14 -1.88 28.13 11.59
C GLY A 14 -3.34 27.82 11.23
N GLY A 15 -4.24 27.49 12.18
CA GLY A 15 -5.66 27.23 11.86
C GLY A 15 -6.55 26.89 13.07
N LYS A 16 -7.80 26.48 12.82
CA LYS A 16 -8.67 25.85 13.83
C LYS A 16 -8.56 24.34 13.74
N ALA A 17 -8.55 23.65 14.88
CA ALA A 17 -8.69 22.19 14.90
C ALA A 17 -10.04 21.78 14.29
N PRO A 18 -10.12 20.63 13.59
CA PRO A 18 -11.40 20.12 13.10
C PRO A 18 -12.36 19.88 14.26
N SER A 19 -13.65 20.11 14.01
CA SER A 19 -14.71 20.05 15.03
C SER A 19 -14.84 18.69 15.72
N TRP A 20 -14.47 17.61 15.03
CA TRP A 20 -14.51 16.24 15.54
C TRP A 20 -13.32 15.88 16.45
N LEU A 21 -12.28 16.71 16.55
CA LEU A 21 -11.22 16.59 17.56
C LEU A 21 -11.61 17.35 18.83
N ASP A 22 -12.62 16.82 19.52
CA ASP A 22 -13.35 17.50 20.61
C ASP A 22 -12.97 17.04 22.03
N LYS A 23 -11.99 16.13 22.17
CA LYS A 23 -11.52 15.62 23.47
C LYS A 23 -10.04 15.97 23.73
N ASN A 24 -9.22 14.98 24.06
CA ASN A 24 -7.86 15.20 24.56
C ASN A 24 -6.88 15.35 23.39
N VAL A 25 -6.66 16.58 22.93
CA VAL A 25 -5.60 16.93 21.97
C VAL A 25 -4.56 17.81 22.64
N ALA A 26 -3.34 17.29 22.82
CA ALA A 26 -2.26 18.01 23.46
C ALA A 26 -1.73 19.17 22.59
N LYS A 27 -1.50 18.90 21.30
CA LYS A 27 -1.03 19.85 20.29
C LYS A 27 -1.35 19.33 18.90
N ALA A 28 -1.72 20.22 17.99
CA ALA A 28 -1.85 19.93 16.57
C ALA A 28 -1.30 21.11 15.73
N SER A 29 -0.85 20.82 14.52
CA SER A 29 -0.39 21.80 13.53
C SER A 29 -0.82 21.37 12.14
N LEU A 30 -1.17 22.31 11.27
CA LEU A 30 -1.41 22.01 9.87
C LEU A 30 -0.10 21.57 9.22
N MET A 31 -0.13 20.45 8.48
CA MET A 31 1.05 19.91 7.81
C MET A 31 1.28 20.56 6.44
N ASP A 32 0.24 20.61 5.62
CA ASP A 32 0.25 21.19 4.27
C ASP A 32 -1.20 21.54 3.85
N ASP A 33 -1.36 22.45 2.89
CA ASP A 33 -2.63 22.80 2.23
C ASP A 33 -2.66 22.47 0.73
N GLN A 34 -1.57 21.90 0.19
CA GLN A 34 -1.46 21.46 -1.21
C GLN A 34 -1.70 19.97 -1.41
N THR A 35 -1.97 19.22 -0.33
CA THR A 35 -2.32 17.80 -0.40
C THR A 35 -3.82 17.57 -0.46
N ALA A 36 -4.21 16.40 -0.98
CA ALA A 36 -5.59 15.96 -1.02
C ALA A 36 -5.69 14.49 -0.60
N GLN A 37 -6.86 14.11 -0.08
CA GLN A 37 -7.22 12.73 0.18
C GLN A 37 -8.06 12.18 -0.97
N THR A 38 -7.95 10.89 -1.23
CA THR A 38 -8.82 10.18 -2.16
C THR A 38 -9.37 8.93 -1.49
N ASN A 39 -10.59 8.54 -1.83
CA ASN A 39 -11.11 7.24 -1.44
C ASN A 39 -10.50 6.17 -2.37
N PRO A 40 -9.70 5.21 -1.86
CA PRO A 40 -9.04 4.21 -2.70
C PRO A 40 -10.00 3.34 -3.50
N TYR A 41 -11.15 2.99 -2.93
CA TYR A 41 -12.16 2.13 -3.58
C TYR A 41 -12.79 2.85 -4.77
N GLU A 42 -13.23 4.10 -4.57
CA GLU A 42 -13.84 4.91 -5.62
C GLU A 42 -12.85 5.22 -6.74
N LEU A 43 -11.61 5.62 -6.39
CA LEU A 43 -10.57 5.89 -7.37
C LEU A 43 -10.28 4.65 -8.23
N THR A 44 -10.10 3.49 -7.61
CA THR A 44 -9.77 2.25 -8.32
C THR A 44 -10.90 1.84 -9.26
N ASN A 45 -12.15 1.90 -8.81
CA ASN A 45 -13.30 1.57 -9.65
C ASN A 45 -13.47 2.57 -10.80
N ALA A 46 -13.32 3.88 -10.54
CA ALA A 46 -13.42 4.89 -11.59
C ALA A 46 -12.35 4.70 -12.69
N LEU A 47 -11.11 4.38 -12.31
CA LEU A 47 -10.03 4.08 -13.26
C LEU A 47 -10.32 2.80 -14.05
N MET A 48 -10.83 1.76 -13.39
CA MET A 48 -11.16 0.50 -14.03
C MET A 48 -12.35 0.63 -15.00
N ASP A 49 -13.42 1.30 -14.58
CA ASP A 49 -14.59 1.60 -15.40
C ASP A 49 -14.20 2.43 -16.63
N PHE A 50 -13.31 3.41 -16.43
CA PHE A 50 -12.75 4.17 -17.55
C PHE A 50 -11.96 3.26 -18.50
N ALA A 51 -11.08 2.39 -18.01
CA ALA A 51 -10.34 1.45 -18.84
C ALA A 51 -11.27 0.52 -19.64
N VAL A 52 -12.33 0.00 -19.02
CA VAL A 52 -13.35 -0.82 -19.68
C VAL A 52 -14.09 -0.01 -20.75
N SER A 53 -14.43 1.24 -20.48
CA SER A 53 -15.05 2.14 -21.47
C SER A 53 -14.15 2.41 -22.69
N LYS A 54 -12.84 2.16 -22.56
CA LYS A 54 -11.83 2.25 -23.63
C LYS A 54 -11.50 0.90 -24.28
N GLY A 55 -12.22 -0.18 -23.91
CA GLY A 55 -12.08 -1.49 -24.52
C GLY A 55 -11.27 -2.50 -23.71
N ALA A 56 -10.83 -2.17 -22.49
CA ALA A 56 -10.25 -3.18 -21.60
C ALA A 56 -11.29 -4.24 -21.21
N ARG A 57 -10.83 -5.47 -21.00
CA ARG A 57 -11.67 -6.58 -20.52
C ARG A 57 -11.20 -7.01 -19.14
N ILE A 58 -12.14 -7.15 -18.20
CA ILE A 58 -11.87 -7.69 -16.87
C ILE A 58 -12.17 -9.18 -16.87
N VAL A 59 -11.18 -9.99 -16.47
CA VAL A 59 -11.34 -11.42 -16.20
C VAL A 59 -11.19 -11.63 -14.71
N LYS A 60 -12.22 -12.20 -14.07
CA LYS A 60 -12.19 -12.54 -12.64
C LYS A 60 -11.64 -13.96 -12.50
N GLY A 61 -10.49 -14.09 -11.87
CA GLY A 61 -9.87 -15.38 -11.57
C GLY A 61 -8.50 -15.22 -10.93
N LYS A 62 -7.89 -16.34 -10.56
CA LYS A 62 -6.53 -16.41 -10.02
C LYS A 62 -5.58 -16.78 -11.14
N VAL A 63 -4.50 -16.02 -11.30
CA VAL A 63 -3.38 -16.42 -12.16
C VAL A 63 -2.52 -17.42 -11.39
N ASP A 64 -2.38 -18.63 -11.90
CA ASP A 64 -1.60 -19.72 -11.28
C ASP A 64 -0.47 -20.26 -12.17
N GLY A 65 -0.36 -19.75 -13.40
CA GLY A 65 0.70 -20.15 -14.31
C GLY A 65 0.92 -19.17 -15.46
N MET A 66 2.04 -19.38 -16.14
CA MET A 66 2.45 -18.60 -17.29
C MET A 66 3.10 -19.53 -18.31
N GLU A 67 2.76 -19.37 -19.58
CA GLU A 67 3.35 -20.11 -20.69
C GLU A 67 4.39 -19.25 -21.39
N MET A 68 5.59 -19.78 -21.53
CA MET A 68 6.72 -19.10 -22.14
C MET A 68 7.01 -19.68 -23.54
N ASP A 69 7.35 -18.81 -24.49
CA ASP A 69 7.96 -19.16 -25.77
C ASP A 69 9.33 -18.47 -25.85
N GLY A 70 10.38 -19.21 -25.51
CA GLY A 70 11.72 -18.67 -25.34
C GLY A 70 11.77 -17.61 -24.23
N ASP A 71 12.10 -16.37 -24.60
CA ASP A 71 12.18 -15.20 -23.70
C ASP A 71 10.90 -14.33 -23.71
N LYS A 72 9.79 -14.87 -24.22
CA LYS A 72 8.49 -14.19 -24.28
C LYS A 72 7.43 -14.93 -23.46
N VAL A 73 6.62 -14.17 -22.75
CA VAL A 73 5.34 -14.65 -22.22
C VAL A 73 4.39 -14.80 -23.39
N LYS A 74 3.89 -16.02 -23.61
CA LYS A 74 2.92 -16.35 -24.67
C LYS A 74 1.49 -16.30 -24.13
N ALA A 75 1.27 -16.80 -22.92
CA ALA A 75 -0.06 -16.81 -22.30
C ALA A 75 0.02 -16.77 -20.77
N VAL A 76 -1.04 -16.28 -20.14
CA VAL A 76 -1.27 -16.39 -18.69
C VAL A 76 -2.39 -17.39 -18.41
N ARG A 77 -2.21 -18.24 -17.40
CA ARG A 77 -3.22 -19.24 -17.02
C ARG A 77 -4.11 -18.72 -15.92
N VAL A 78 -5.42 -18.84 -16.12
CA VAL A 78 -6.45 -18.50 -15.15
C VAL A 78 -7.34 -19.74 -14.97
N GLY A 79 -6.98 -20.59 -14.01
CA GLY A 79 -7.57 -21.92 -13.88
C GLY A 79 -7.22 -22.80 -15.08
N GLU A 80 -8.23 -23.33 -15.77
CA GLU A 80 -8.03 -24.17 -16.96
C GLU A 80 -7.86 -23.37 -18.26
N GLU A 81 -8.14 -22.06 -18.24
CA GLU A 81 -8.06 -21.18 -19.42
C GLU A 81 -6.65 -20.60 -19.59
N ALA A 82 -6.11 -20.67 -20.80
CA ALA A 82 -4.91 -19.95 -21.20
C ALA A 82 -5.31 -18.71 -22.02
N ILE A 83 -4.94 -17.53 -21.53
CA ILE A 83 -5.19 -16.25 -22.19
C ILE A 83 -3.90 -15.83 -22.89
N GLU A 84 -3.89 -15.92 -24.23
CA GLU A 84 -2.75 -15.49 -25.04
C GLU A 84 -2.51 -13.98 -24.90
N THR A 85 -1.23 -13.60 -24.88
CA THR A 85 -0.82 -12.20 -24.80
C THR A 85 0.52 -11.97 -25.50
N ASP A 86 0.68 -10.78 -26.08
CA ASP A 86 1.94 -10.28 -26.61
C ASP A 86 2.72 -9.43 -25.59
N CYS A 87 2.10 -9.03 -24.48
CA CYS A 87 2.70 -8.28 -23.39
C CYS A 87 2.06 -8.61 -22.04
N CYS A 88 2.87 -8.82 -21.00
CA CYS A 88 2.38 -9.15 -19.66
C CYS A 88 2.91 -8.16 -18.62
N VAL A 89 2.04 -7.64 -17.75
CA VAL A 89 2.42 -6.76 -16.63
C VAL A 89 1.96 -7.39 -15.31
N ILE A 90 2.91 -7.56 -14.39
CA ILE A 90 2.65 -8.09 -13.04
C ILE A 90 2.40 -6.91 -12.10
N ALA A 91 1.17 -6.79 -11.60
CA ALA A 91 0.74 -5.74 -10.68
C ALA A 91 -0.04 -6.30 -9.46
N MET A 92 0.41 -7.45 -8.95
CA MET A 92 -0.27 -8.24 -7.90
C MET A 92 0.05 -7.78 -6.47
N GLY A 93 0.42 -6.50 -6.29
CA GLY A 93 0.75 -5.93 -4.98
C GLY A 93 1.80 -6.75 -4.22
N PRO A 94 1.51 -7.22 -3.00
CA PRO A 94 2.47 -8.02 -2.21
C PRO A 94 2.73 -9.41 -2.78
N TRP A 95 1.79 -10.00 -3.52
CA TRP A 95 1.98 -11.31 -4.15
C TRP A 95 2.79 -11.26 -5.45
N SER A 96 3.23 -10.08 -5.88
CA SER A 96 4.10 -9.96 -7.06
C SER A 96 5.44 -10.68 -6.91
N CYS A 97 5.89 -11.01 -5.70
CA CYS A 97 7.07 -11.86 -5.50
C CYS A 97 6.88 -13.28 -6.04
N MET A 98 5.65 -13.77 -6.23
CA MET A 98 5.37 -15.06 -6.89
C MET A 98 5.89 -15.11 -8.33
N ALA A 99 6.16 -13.96 -8.96
CA ALA A 99 6.77 -13.91 -10.27
C ALA A 99 8.16 -14.58 -10.32
N GLU A 100 8.88 -14.68 -9.20
CA GLU A 100 10.14 -15.45 -9.13
C GLU A 100 9.97 -16.90 -9.61
N ASP A 101 8.78 -17.49 -9.42
CA ASP A 101 8.49 -18.87 -9.79
C ASP A 101 8.29 -19.03 -11.31
N TRP A 102 7.98 -17.94 -12.02
CA TRP A 102 7.77 -17.92 -13.46
C TRP A 102 8.99 -17.44 -14.26
N PHE A 103 9.89 -16.66 -13.62
CA PHE A 103 11.04 -16.05 -14.29
C PHE A 103 12.37 -16.50 -13.66
N PRO A 104 13.04 -17.52 -14.22
CA PRO A 104 14.30 -18.02 -13.71
C PRO A 104 15.36 -16.91 -13.56
N GLY A 105 15.97 -16.81 -12.37
CA GLY A 105 17.00 -15.82 -12.06
C GLY A 105 16.47 -14.44 -11.64
N LEU A 106 15.15 -14.22 -11.68
CA LEU A 106 14.52 -13.06 -11.05
C LEU A 106 14.57 -13.21 -9.52
N SER A 107 14.88 -12.11 -8.82
CA SER A 107 14.75 -12.04 -7.37
C SER A 107 14.02 -10.75 -6.99
N LEU A 108 12.88 -10.91 -6.33
CA LEU A 108 11.96 -9.89 -5.86
C LEU A 108 11.74 -10.06 -4.35
N PRO A 109 12.79 -9.92 -3.51
CA PRO A 109 12.61 -10.00 -2.07
C PRO A 109 11.50 -9.02 -1.64
N MET A 110 10.50 -9.54 -0.96
CA MET A 110 9.33 -8.79 -0.53
C MET A 110 8.94 -9.23 0.86
N GLN A 111 8.97 -8.32 1.83
CA GLN A 111 8.35 -8.54 3.12
C GLN A 111 6.89 -8.10 3.06
N GLY A 112 6.00 -8.92 3.60
CA GLY A 112 4.60 -8.55 3.78
C GLY A 112 4.38 -7.99 5.18
N VAL A 113 3.86 -6.77 5.29
CA VAL A 113 3.47 -6.20 6.59
C VAL A 113 1.95 -6.23 6.73
N ARG A 114 1.47 -7.11 7.60
CA ARG A 114 0.04 -7.21 7.93
C ARG A 114 -0.36 -6.03 8.80
N SER A 115 -1.18 -5.14 8.27
CA SER A 115 -1.61 -3.93 8.98
C SER A 115 -3.12 -3.91 9.16
N THR A 116 -3.52 -3.77 10.42
CA THR A 116 -4.93 -3.64 10.83
C THR A 116 -5.41 -2.22 10.58
N SER A 117 -6.66 -2.08 10.12
CA SER A 117 -7.35 -0.81 10.00
C SER A 117 -8.80 -0.95 10.46
N ILE A 118 -9.39 0.17 10.87
CA ILE A 118 -10.79 0.22 11.31
C ILE A 118 -11.53 1.34 10.59
N VAL A 119 -12.84 1.20 10.47
CA VAL A 119 -13.72 2.21 9.87
C VAL A 119 -14.87 2.50 10.81
N TYR A 120 -15.13 3.78 11.02
CA TYR A 120 -16.36 4.27 11.63
C TYR A 120 -17.27 4.86 10.56
N LYS A 121 -18.58 4.71 10.73
CA LYS A 121 -19.61 5.37 9.93
C LYS A 121 -20.26 6.46 10.77
N SER A 122 -20.29 7.67 10.24
CA SER A 122 -20.96 8.83 10.82
C SER A 122 -22.29 9.08 10.13
N GLU A 123 -23.30 9.50 10.89
CA GLU A 123 -24.58 9.98 10.33
C GLU A 123 -24.48 11.46 9.93
N GLU A 124 -23.53 12.18 10.51
CA GLU A 124 -23.24 13.59 10.24
C GLU A 124 -22.01 13.74 9.36
N ASN A 125 -21.96 14.84 8.60
CA ASN A 125 -20.79 15.17 7.80
C ASN A 125 -19.60 15.48 8.72
N VAL A 126 -18.46 14.85 8.43
CA VAL A 126 -17.21 15.05 9.17
C VAL A 126 -16.24 15.83 8.30
N ASP A 127 -15.71 16.94 8.80
CA ASP A 127 -14.73 17.74 8.08
C ASP A 127 -13.53 16.87 7.65
N ALA A 128 -13.18 16.88 6.36
CA ALA A 128 -12.19 16.00 5.73
C ALA A 128 -10.73 16.41 6.02
N PHE A 129 -10.39 16.60 7.29
CA PHE A 129 -9.02 16.79 7.73
C PHE A 129 -8.36 15.43 7.98
N ALA A 130 -7.29 15.12 7.25
CA ALA A 130 -6.43 14.00 7.62
C ALA A 130 -5.66 14.33 8.88
N LEU A 131 -5.46 13.35 9.74
CA LEU A 131 -4.65 13.48 10.94
C LEU A 131 -3.56 12.42 10.95
N PHE A 132 -2.36 12.84 11.35
CA PHE A 132 -1.20 11.97 11.56
C PHE A 132 -0.71 12.16 12.99
N CYS A 133 -0.82 11.12 13.79
CA CYS A 133 -0.52 11.17 15.22
C CYS A 133 0.88 10.64 15.50
N ALA A 134 1.54 11.24 16.50
CA ALA A 134 2.65 10.58 17.17
C ALA A 134 2.16 9.31 17.86
N GLU A 135 3.09 8.38 18.12
CA GLU A 135 2.78 7.16 18.84
C GLU A 135 2.27 7.45 20.26
N ASP A 136 1.16 6.81 20.62
CA ASP A 136 0.51 6.94 21.91
C ASP A 136 0.87 5.79 22.87
N SER A 137 0.35 5.83 24.11
CA SER A 137 0.60 4.79 25.11
C SER A 137 -0.06 3.43 24.78
N ASN A 138 -0.93 3.36 23.78
CA ASN A 138 -1.49 2.11 23.27
C ASN A 138 -0.63 1.51 22.13
N GLY A 139 0.49 2.17 21.77
CA GLY A 139 1.34 1.81 20.64
C GLY A 139 0.69 2.09 19.29
N CYS A 140 -0.25 3.04 19.22
CA CYS A 140 -0.86 3.48 17.97
C CYS A 140 -0.24 4.82 17.54
N HIS A 141 0.16 4.94 16.29
CA HIS A 141 0.53 6.19 15.62
C HIS A 141 -0.59 6.51 14.62
N LEU A 142 -1.79 6.74 15.14
CA LEU A 142 -3.00 6.76 14.31
C LEU A 142 -2.90 7.73 13.14
N GLU A 143 -3.30 7.24 11.98
CA GLU A 143 -3.64 8.08 10.84
C GLU A 143 -5.15 8.03 10.65
N VAL A 144 -5.82 9.19 10.65
CA VAL A 144 -7.28 9.31 10.59
C VAL A 144 -7.68 10.02 9.31
N TYR A 145 -8.57 9.41 8.54
CA TYR A 145 -9.02 9.88 7.23
C TYR A 145 -10.56 9.92 7.18
N PRO A 146 -11.19 11.03 7.60
CA PRO A 146 -12.59 11.27 7.31
C PRO A 146 -12.80 11.44 5.79
N ARG A 147 -13.77 10.71 5.24
CA ARG A 147 -14.08 10.65 3.81
C ARG A 147 -15.40 11.35 3.51
N ALA A 148 -15.57 11.78 2.26
CA ALA A 148 -16.81 12.39 1.77
C ALA A 148 -18.03 11.44 1.84
N SER A 149 -17.79 10.12 1.98
CA SER A 149 -18.82 9.10 2.19
C SER A 149 -19.33 9.00 3.64
N ASN A 150 -18.90 9.90 4.53
CA ASN A 150 -19.13 9.86 5.99
C ASN A 150 -18.51 8.63 6.69
N GLU A 151 -17.59 7.94 6.02
CA GLU A 151 -16.70 6.98 6.64
C GLU A 151 -15.47 7.68 7.22
N ILE A 152 -14.98 7.18 8.34
CA ILE A 152 -13.74 7.63 8.98
C ILE A 152 -12.83 6.42 9.03
N TYR A 153 -11.83 6.40 8.14
CA TYR A 153 -10.87 5.32 8.04
C TYR A 153 -9.67 5.58 8.94
N LEU A 154 -9.26 4.58 9.71
CA LEU A 154 -8.10 4.67 10.59
C LEU A 154 -7.08 3.59 10.25
N CYS A 155 -5.83 3.99 10.09
CA CYS A 155 -4.65 3.11 10.07
C CYS A 155 -3.59 3.64 11.05
N GLY A 156 -2.33 3.19 10.93
CA GLY A 156 -1.30 3.50 11.93
C GLY A 156 -1.60 2.88 13.31
N ILE A 157 -2.28 1.74 13.32
CA ILE A 157 -2.78 1.10 14.55
C ILE A 157 -1.66 0.31 15.26
N GLY A 158 -0.48 0.19 14.66
CA GLY A 158 0.68 -0.47 15.24
C GLY A 158 0.55 -1.97 15.49
N GLY A 159 1.65 -2.61 15.88
CA GLY A 159 1.70 -4.04 16.21
C GLY A 159 1.54 -4.95 14.99
N SER A 160 1.98 -4.50 13.82
CA SER A 160 1.93 -5.27 12.58
C SER A 160 2.72 -6.58 12.69
N LYS A 161 2.24 -7.60 11.98
CA LYS A 161 2.96 -8.87 11.81
C LYS A 161 3.67 -8.87 10.46
N TYR A 162 4.90 -9.36 10.45
CA TYR A 162 5.74 -9.41 9.27
C TYR A 162 5.77 -10.83 8.75
N LEU A 163 5.60 -10.99 7.45
CA LEU A 163 5.83 -12.23 6.72
C LEU A 163 7.06 -12.04 5.85
N ASP A 164 7.97 -13.00 5.88
CA ASP A 164 9.05 -13.04 4.90
C ASP A 164 8.51 -13.36 3.50
N ASN A 165 9.41 -13.37 2.52
CA ASN A 165 9.06 -13.57 1.11
C ASN A 165 8.36 -14.91 0.87
N ASP A 166 8.79 -15.97 1.56
CA ASP A 166 8.28 -17.32 1.33
C ASP A 166 6.92 -17.53 2.00
N ASP A 167 6.75 -17.02 3.22
CA ASP A 167 5.45 -17.00 3.89
C ASP A 167 4.45 -16.12 3.14
N LEU A 168 4.89 -15.00 2.58
CA LEU A 168 4.05 -14.10 1.79
C LEU A 168 3.52 -14.77 0.52
N LYS A 169 4.33 -15.59 -0.16
CA LYS A 169 3.88 -16.37 -1.34
C LYS A 169 2.82 -17.42 -0.98
N ARG A 170 2.81 -17.92 0.25
CA ARG A 170 1.91 -18.98 0.71
C ARG A 170 0.58 -18.48 1.24
N VAL A 171 0.55 -17.31 1.87
CA VAL A 171 -0.66 -16.77 2.48
C VAL A 171 -1.64 -16.25 1.42
N SER A 172 -2.92 -16.62 1.56
CA SER A 172 -3.99 -16.10 0.72
C SER A 172 -4.49 -14.73 1.21
N PRO A 173 -5.03 -13.86 0.34
CA PRO A 173 -5.65 -12.60 0.75
C PRO A 173 -6.72 -12.76 1.83
N GLU A 174 -7.49 -13.86 1.80
CA GLU A 174 -8.58 -14.14 2.72
C GLU A 174 -8.12 -14.44 4.15
N GLU A 175 -6.88 -14.90 4.32
CA GLU A 175 -6.26 -15.15 5.64
C GLU A 175 -5.76 -13.85 6.31
N ILE A 176 -5.78 -12.73 5.59
CA ILE A 176 -5.32 -11.43 6.10
C ILE A 176 -6.45 -10.76 6.87
N THR A 177 -6.53 -11.08 8.16
CA THR A 177 -7.56 -10.58 9.07
C THR A 177 -6.99 -9.59 10.09
N ALA A 178 -7.87 -8.71 10.60
CA ALA A 178 -7.56 -7.75 11.65
C ALA A 178 -7.12 -8.45 12.94
N ASP A 179 -6.16 -7.85 13.64
CA ASP A 179 -5.79 -8.29 14.99
C ASP A 179 -6.76 -7.66 16.02
N PRO A 180 -7.60 -8.45 16.72
CA PRO A 180 -8.59 -7.90 17.65
C PRO A 180 -7.99 -7.08 18.80
N SER A 181 -6.77 -7.40 19.23
CA SER A 181 -6.08 -6.65 20.30
C SER A 181 -5.67 -5.27 19.82
N ARG A 182 -5.26 -5.16 18.55
CA ARG A 182 -4.90 -3.90 17.89
C ARG A 182 -6.13 -3.07 17.55
N VAL A 183 -7.23 -3.70 17.13
CA VAL A 183 -8.55 -3.03 16.99
C VAL A 183 -8.93 -2.35 18.31
N ALA A 184 -8.90 -3.09 19.42
CA ALA A 184 -9.25 -2.53 20.73
C ALA A 184 -8.30 -1.40 21.17
N ALA A 185 -7.02 -1.46 20.79
CA ALA A 185 -6.05 -0.39 21.03
C ALA A 185 -6.40 0.89 20.25
N ALA A 186 -6.71 0.76 18.96
CA ALA A 186 -7.13 1.90 18.14
C ALA A 186 -8.46 2.50 18.61
N GLU A 187 -9.44 1.69 18.99
CA GLU A 187 -10.71 2.18 19.54
C GLU A 187 -10.50 3.04 20.80
N ARG A 188 -9.62 2.61 21.72
CA ARG A 188 -9.25 3.40 22.90
C ARG A 188 -8.55 4.70 22.51
N SER A 189 -7.60 4.62 21.58
CA SER A 189 -6.81 5.75 21.11
C SER A 189 -7.72 6.81 20.47
N PHE A 190 -8.55 6.41 19.51
CA PHE A 190 -9.48 7.31 18.82
C PHE A 190 -10.61 7.82 19.73
N GLY A 191 -11.14 6.97 20.61
CA GLY A 191 -12.14 7.37 21.61
C GLY A 191 -11.62 8.38 22.64
N SER A 192 -10.30 8.45 22.85
CA SER A 192 -9.66 9.42 23.75
C SER A 192 -9.55 10.83 23.15
N MET A 193 -9.52 10.93 21.81
CA MET A 193 -9.31 12.18 21.05
C MET A 193 -10.58 12.72 20.40
N SER A 194 -11.56 11.85 20.10
CA SER A 194 -12.79 12.22 19.41
C SER A 194 -14.03 11.55 20.01
N SER A 195 -15.16 12.25 20.05
CA SER A 195 -16.48 11.68 20.35
C SER A 195 -16.95 10.69 19.29
N LEU A 196 -16.49 10.79 18.04
CA LEU A 196 -16.81 9.85 16.96
C LEU A 196 -16.31 8.42 17.28
N GLY A 197 -15.23 8.32 18.07
CA GLY A 197 -14.69 7.06 18.58
C GLY A 197 -15.35 6.54 19.86
N SER A 198 -16.50 7.07 20.28
CA SER A 198 -17.18 6.64 21.53
C SER A 198 -17.96 5.33 21.37
N LYS A 199 -18.06 4.81 20.14
CA LYS A 199 -18.63 3.49 19.81
C LYS A 199 -17.54 2.53 19.37
N LYS A 200 -17.90 1.26 19.17
CA LYS A 200 -17.04 0.31 18.45
C LYS A 200 -16.95 0.68 16.98
N ALA A 201 -15.84 0.33 16.35
CA ALA A 201 -15.70 0.47 14.91
C ALA A 201 -16.75 -0.38 14.18
N ASP A 202 -17.29 0.16 13.08
CA ASP A 202 -18.28 -0.52 12.25
C ASP A 202 -17.64 -1.62 11.39
N ILE A 203 -16.36 -1.45 11.04
CA ILE A 203 -15.57 -2.42 10.27
C ILE A 203 -14.18 -2.54 10.90
N ALA A 204 -13.71 -3.77 11.07
CA ALA A 204 -12.31 -4.09 11.34
C ALA A 204 -11.77 -4.97 10.22
N GLN A 205 -10.63 -4.59 9.65
CA GLN A 205 -10.03 -5.29 8.51
C GLN A 205 -8.50 -5.25 8.58
N ALA A 206 -7.83 -6.00 7.73
CA ALA A 206 -6.40 -5.90 7.54
C ALA A 206 -6.05 -5.95 6.05
N CYS A 207 -4.88 -5.41 5.72
CA CYS A 207 -4.26 -5.57 4.42
C CYS A 207 -2.83 -6.06 4.57
N MET A 208 -2.25 -6.48 3.44
CA MET A 208 -0.85 -6.86 3.35
C MET A 208 -0.09 -5.78 2.58
N ARG A 209 0.79 -5.06 3.26
CA ARG A 209 1.61 -4.02 2.65
C ARG A 209 2.88 -4.63 2.05
N PRO A 210 3.21 -4.34 0.78
CA PRO A 210 4.41 -4.87 0.14
C PRO A 210 5.64 -4.02 0.47
N CYS A 211 6.63 -4.60 1.14
CA CYS A 211 7.86 -3.91 1.55
C CYS A 211 9.11 -4.57 0.94
N PRO A 212 9.58 -4.07 -0.22
CA PRO A 212 10.91 -4.40 -0.72
C PRO A 212 12.02 -3.96 0.27
N PRO A 213 13.18 -4.64 0.32
CA PRO A 213 14.25 -4.34 1.28
C PRO A 213 14.77 -2.90 1.25
N ASP A 214 14.71 -2.25 0.09
CA ASP A 214 15.16 -0.87 -0.11
C ASP A 214 14.02 0.15 -0.12
N ALA A 215 12.80 -0.28 0.25
CA ALA A 215 11.56 0.51 0.26
C ALA A 215 11.19 1.13 -1.10
N LYS A 216 11.76 0.65 -2.19
CA LYS A 216 11.49 1.13 -3.55
C LYS A 216 10.62 0.12 -4.31
N PRO A 217 9.66 0.56 -5.14
CA PRO A 217 8.90 -0.36 -5.97
C PRO A 217 9.78 -1.07 -7.00
N TYR A 218 9.28 -2.17 -7.53
CA TYR A 218 9.76 -2.86 -8.71
C TYR A 218 8.98 -2.34 -9.91
N LEU A 219 9.62 -1.48 -10.72
CA LEU A 219 9.02 -0.88 -11.91
C LEU A 219 9.93 -1.15 -13.11
N GLY A 220 9.41 -1.85 -14.12
CA GLY A 220 10.07 -1.96 -15.42
C GLY A 220 9.96 -3.35 -16.04
N ARG A 221 10.77 -3.58 -17.09
CA ARG A 221 10.85 -4.86 -17.79
C ARG A 221 11.54 -5.92 -16.91
N ILE A 222 11.00 -7.12 -16.88
CA ILE A 222 11.59 -8.26 -16.18
C ILE A 222 12.86 -8.69 -16.94
N PRO A 223 14.02 -8.79 -16.27
CA PRO A 223 15.26 -9.21 -16.90
C PRO A 223 15.14 -10.54 -17.63
N GLY A 224 15.77 -10.66 -18.79
CA GLY A 224 15.74 -11.88 -19.59
C GLY A 224 14.43 -12.13 -20.34
N THR A 225 13.50 -11.17 -20.33
CA THR A 225 12.26 -11.24 -21.12
C THR A 225 12.15 -10.07 -22.09
N GLN A 226 11.45 -10.28 -23.21
CA GLN A 226 11.17 -9.20 -24.18
C GLN A 226 9.88 -8.44 -23.86
N ASN A 227 8.89 -9.12 -23.26
CA ASN A 227 7.52 -8.60 -23.16
C ASN A 227 6.88 -8.74 -21.76
N ALA A 228 7.65 -9.05 -20.71
CA ALA A 228 7.14 -9.10 -19.35
C ALA A 228 7.62 -7.91 -18.53
N PHE A 229 6.73 -7.31 -17.76
CA PHE A 229 6.96 -6.13 -16.94
C PHE A 229 6.39 -6.34 -15.53
N ILE A 230 6.82 -5.53 -14.58
CA ILE A 230 6.30 -5.51 -13.21
C ILE A 230 6.10 -4.06 -12.74
N ALA A 231 5.04 -3.85 -11.96
CA ALA A 231 4.72 -2.62 -11.27
C ALA A 231 4.14 -2.95 -9.88
N ALA A 232 5.00 -3.11 -8.87
CA ALA A 232 4.60 -3.54 -7.54
C ALA A 232 5.58 -3.07 -6.46
N GLY A 233 5.28 -3.30 -5.18
CA GLY A 233 6.22 -2.99 -4.08
C GLY A 233 6.17 -1.55 -3.58
N HIS A 234 5.05 -0.84 -3.77
CA HIS A 234 4.91 0.58 -3.43
C HIS A 234 4.80 0.91 -1.93
N ASN A 235 4.96 -0.06 -1.02
CA ASN A 235 4.80 0.14 0.42
C ASN A 235 3.44 0.80 0.73
N CYS A 236 3.39 1.82 1.59
CA CYS A 236 2.18 2.58 1.94
C CYS A 236 1.78 3.60 0.87
N TRP A 237 2.61 3.82 -0.15
CA TRP A 237 2.44 4.90 -1.13
C TRP A 237 1.70 4.47 -2.41
N GLY A 238 1.15 3.26 -2.46
CA GLY A 238 0.55 2.68 -3.66
C GLY A 238 -0.55 3.55 -4.27
N ILE A 239 -1.46 4.10 -3.46
CA ILE A 239 -2.56 4.96 -3.96
C ILE A 239 -2.02 6.27 -4.52
N LEU A 240 -1.06 6.88 -3.83
CA LEU A 240 -0.44 8.14 -4.26
C LEU A 240 0.35 7.97 -5.57
N TRP A 241 1.10 6.87 -5.69
CA TRP A 241 2.02 6.63 -6.81
C TRP A 241 1.36 5.91 -8.00
N ALA A 242 0.15 5.36 -7.85
CA ALA A 242 -0.52 4.62 -8.91
C ALA A 242 -0.69 5.44 -10.21
N PRO A 243 -1.13 6.72 -10.20
CA PRO A 243 -1.30 7.49 -11.44
C PRO A 243 0.01 7.66 -12.22
N VAL A 244 1.09 8.08 -11.53
CA VAL A 244 2.40 8.29 -12.18
C VAL A 244 3.07 6.97 -12.57
N THR A 245 2.87 5.90 -11.79
CA THR A 245 3.35 4.56 -12.13
C THR A 245 2.66 4.05 -13.40
N GLY A 246 1.33 4.18 -13.49
CA GLY A 246 0.58 3.76 -14.68
C GLY A 246 1.05 4.49 -15.94
N LEU A 247 1.24 5.81 -15.85
CA LEU A 247 1.78 6.61 -16.96
C LEU A 247 3.19 6.15 -17.35
N ALA A 248 4.12 6.09 -16.40
CA ALA A 248 5.51 5.70 -16.65
C ALA A 248 5.63 4.30 -17.27
N MET A 249 4.83 3.34 -16.77
CA MET A 249 4.81 1.98 -17.30
C MET A 249 4.18 1.92 -18.69
N SER A 250 3.13 2.71 -18.97
CA SER A 250 2.54 2.79 -20.31
C SER A 250 3.53 3.36 -21.34
N GLU A 251 4.29 4.40 -20.98
CA GLU A 251 5.34 4.96 -21.83
C GLU A 251 6.48 3.96 -22.03
N LEU A 252 6.89 3.26 -20.97
CA LEU A 252 7.90 2.20 -21.09
C LEU A 252 7.48 1.09 -22.05
N ILE A 253 6.22 0.64 -21.97
CA ILE A 253 5.70 -0.46 -22.79
C ILE A 253 5.52 -0.02 -24.25
N LEU A 254 4.96 1.18 -24.48
CA LEU A 254 4.63 1.67 -25.82
C LEU A 254 5.82 2.31 -26.55
N ASP A 255 6.64 3.07 -25.82
CA ASP A 255 7.74 3.87 -26.40
C ASP A 255 9.13 3.28 -26.09
N GLY A 256 9.21 2.21 -25.29
CA GLY A 256 10.47 1.60 -24.85
C GLY A 256 11.20 2.37 -23.75
N LYS A 257 10.69 3.52 -23.30
CA LYS A 257 11.21 4.30 -22.17
C LYS A 257 10.14 5.18 -21.53
N SER A 258 10.23 5.35 -20.21
CA SER A 258 9.44 6.35 -19.48
C SER A 258 10.00 7.76 -19.72
N LYS A 259 9.12 8.71 -20.03
CA LYS A 259 9.43 10.13 -20.22
C LYS A 259 9.08 10.94 -18.97
N CYS A 260 8.04 10.55 -18.24
CA CYS A 260 7.60 11.27 -17.05
C CYS A 260 8.49 11.05 -15.82
N ALA A 261 9.22 9.94 -15.77
CA ALA A 261 10.13 9.60 -14.66
C ALA A 261 11.28 8.67 -15.09
N ASP A 262 12.45 8.79 -14.45
CA ASP A 262 13.51 7.79 -14.57
C ASP A 262 13.19 6.54 -13.74
N LEU A 263 13.02 5.40 -14.41
CA LEU A 263 12.72 4.12 -13.78
C LEU A 263 13.96 3.32 -13.38
N SER A 264 15.16 3.80 -13.71
CA SER A 264 16.42 3.10 -13.39
C SER A 264 16.59 2.73 -11.91
N PRO A 265 16.17 3.56 -10.92
CA PRO A 265 16.29 3.20 -9.50
C PRO A 265 15.33 2.09 -9.06
N PHE A 266 14.29 1.82 -9.84
CA PHE A 266 13.21 0.86 -9.57
C PHE A 266 13.37 -0.45 -10.34
N ASN A 267 14.51 -0.64 -11.01
CA ASN A 267 14.79 -1.80 -11.87
C ASN A 267 14.40 -3.12 -11.16
N PRO A 268 13.55 -3.97 -11.79
CA PRO A 268 13.11 -5.24 -11.19
C PRO A 268 14.25 -6.21 -10.88
N GLY A 269 15.32 -6.19 -11.66
CA GLY A 269 16.48 -7.07 -11.51
C GLY A 269 17.53 -6.60 -10.52
N ARG A 270 17.27 -5.54 -9.73
CA ARG A 270 18.30 -4.93 -8.87
C ARG A 270 18.78 -5.83 -7.73
N PHE A 271 17.99 -6.84 -7.35
CA PHE A 271 18.37 -7.88 -6.38
C PHE A 271 18.73 -9.22 -7.03
N SER A 272 18.50 -9.37 -8.34
CA SER A 272 18.93 -10.57 -9.06
C SER A 272 20.45 -10.68 -9.04
N LYS A 273 20.96 -11.90 -8.83
CA LYS A 273 22.39 -12.16 -8.95
C LYS A 273 22.82 -11.83 -10.37
N LYS A 274 23.80 -10.92 -10.52
CA LYS A 274 24.45 -10.70 -11.81
C LYS A 274 25.07 -12.03 -12.26
N SER A 275 24.72 -12.49 -13.47
CA SER A 275 25.52 -13.49 -14.17
C SER A 275 26.98 -13.03 -14.11
N SER A 276 27.84 -13.89 -13.57
CA SER A 276 29.18 -13.52 -13.14
C SER A 276 30.08 -13.14 -14.31
N ALA A 277 30.27 -11.84 -14.53
CA ALA A 277 31.44 -11.29 -15.20
C ALA A 277 31.71 -9.86 -14.70
N SER A 278 32.18 -9.75 -13.45
CA SER A 278 33.21 -8.78 -12.98
C SER A 278 33.17 -8.69 -11.46
N SER A 279 34.26 -9.12 -10.82
CA SER A 279 34.52 -8.99 -9.39
C SER A 279 34.61 -7.53 -8.94
N GLY A 280 33.94 -7.15 -7.85
CA GLY A 280 34.24 -5.88 -7.18
C GLY A 280 33.26 -5.46 -6.10
N ARG A 281 33.69 -5.60 -4.83
CA ARG A 281 33.11 -5.09 -3.57
C ARG A 281 31.80 -5.72 -3.07
N ARG A 282 31.96 -6.61 -2.09
CA ARG A 282 30.92 -7.00 -1.11
C ARG A 282 30.34 -5.74 -0.46
N GLY A 283 29.07 -5.45 -0.74
CA GLY A 283 28.27 -4.50 0.03
C GLY A 283 28.16 -4.99 1.47
N ARG A 284 28.42 -4.09 2.41
CA ARG A 284 28.29 -4.32 3.85
C ARG A 284 26.79 -4.49 4.15
N GLN A 285 26.44 -5.59 4.82
CA GLN A 285 25.09 -5.83 5.33
C GLN A 285 24.70 -4.64 6.22
N GLN A 286 23.72 -3.86 5.78
CA GLN A 286 23.05 -2.91 6.67
C GLN A 286 22.23 -3.76 7.64
N VAL A 287 22.37 -3.44 8.92
CA VAL A 287 21.85 -4.18 10.06
C VAL A 287 20.34 -4.44 9.89
N ASP A 288 19.88 -5.61 10.35
CA ASP A 288 18.47 -6.01 10.44
C ASP A 288 17.71 -5.13 11.45
N GLU A 289 17.56 -3.83 11.15
CA GLU A 289 16.53 -3.03 11.78
C GLU A 289 15.24 -3.24 10.98
N PRO A 290 14.13 -3.67 11.65
CA PRO A 290 12.82 -3.63 11.03
C PRO A 290 12.61 -2.22 10.49
N VAL A 291 12.36 -2.10 9.19
CA VAL A 291 11.86 -0.86 8.61
C VAL A 291 10.52 -0.59 9.27
N GLY A 292 10.56 0.21 10.35
CA GLY A 292 9.45 0.38 11.29
C GLY A 292 8.16 0.82 10.61
N GLU A 293 7.08 0.83 11.38
CA GLU A 293 5.76 1.25 10.91
C GLU A 293 5.67 2.76 10.58
N GLN A 294 6.75 3.51 10.77
CA GLN A 294 6.85 4.94 10.54
C GLN A 294 7.77 5.21 9.33
N TRP A 295 7.25 5.95 8.37
CA TRP A 295 8.00 6.61 7.29
C TRP A 295 7.70 8.11 7.32
#